data_AF-A0A355YN56-F1
#
_entry.id   AF-A0A355YN56-F1
#
_cell.length_a   1.000
_cell.length_b   1.000
_cell.length_c   1.000
_cell.angle_alpha   90.00
_cell.angle_beta   90.00
_cell.angle_gamma   90.00
#
_symmetry.space_group_name_H-M   'P 1'
#
loop_
_entity.id
_entity.type
_entity.pdbx_description
1 polymer ?
#
loop_
_entity_poly.entity_id
_entity_poly.type
_entity_poly.pdbx_seq_one_letter_code
_entity_poly.pdbx_strand_id
1 'polypeptide(L)'
;MKVLHLSDLHIGKSVNDFNLIEDQKYMLEQILGLIKSRDIDVVLIAGDVYDKTVPSEEAVRLLDYFLCSLSELDVETFMISGNHDSDERLHFGSALFEARKIHICAKYDGHLYTKQLSDGFGSLNIWLLPFVKASQVKHFYPDEEIRSYDDAVRTVLAHAEIDPSERNILAAHQFVVGKSGDPKTGGSESAAVLSVGAVEKTGADCFDDFDYVALGHIHSPQQIGKETVRYSGSLLKYSLSEADNEKS
;
A
#
# COMPACT_ATOMS: atom_id res chain seq x y z
N MET A 1 4.60 10.43 -16.85
CA MET A 1 4.06 10.75 -15.52
C MET A 1 5.13 10.52 -14.47
N LYS A 2 5.12 11.26 -13.37
CA LYS A 2 5.91 11.00 -12.17
C LYS A 2 5.01 10.44 -11.09
N VAL A 3 5.40 9.28 -10.55
CA VAL A 3 4.66 8.56 -9.51
C VAL A 3 5.40 8.69 -8.19
N LEU A 4 4.68 9.07 -7.13
CA LEU A 4 5.16 9.04 -5.75
C LEU A 4 4.60 7.80 -5.06
N HIS A 5 5.48 6.97 -4.51
CA HIS A 5 5.11 5.77 -3.76
C HIS A 5 5.29 6.00 -2.26
N LEU A 6 4.20 5.88 -1.51
CA LEU A 6 4.12 5.95 -0.06
C LEU A 6 3.52 4.65 0.47
N SER A 7 3.83 4.30 1.72
CA SER A 7 3.21 3.19 2.43
C SER A 7 3.31 3.40 3.93
N ASP A 8 2.61 2.55 4.70
CA ASP A 8 2.82 2.39 6.13
C ASP A 8 2.77 3.74 6.88
N LEU A 9 1.71 4.52 6.61
CA LEU A 9 1.48 5.84 7.19
C LEU A 9 1.17 5.76 8.69
N HIS A 10 0.48 4.69 9.09
CA HIS A 10 0.04 4.41 10.46
C HIS A 10 -0.52 5.63 11.20
N ILE A 11 -1.38 6.41 10.54
CA ILE A 11 -1.92 7.65 11.10
C ILE A 11 -2.59 7.34 12.45
N GLY A 12 -2.21 8.11 13.49
CA GLY A 12 -2.67 7.92 14.86
C GLY A 12 -1.78 7.03 15.74
N LYS A 13 -0.58 6.67 15.29
CA LYS A 13 0.37 5.85 16.07
C LYS A 13 0.89 6.60 17.29
N SER A 14 1.14 5.84 18.35
CA SER A 14 1.86 6.33 19.53
C SER A 14 3.01 5.38 19.88
N VAL A 15 4.16 5.93 20.29
CA VAL A 15 5.34 5.15 20.68
C VAL A 15 5.66 5.48 22.14
N ASN A 16 5.60 4.49 23.04
CA ASN A 16 5.83 4.68 24.49
C ASN A 16 5.04 5.87 25.08
N ASP A 17 3.73 5.92 24.80
CA ASP A 17 2.80 6.98 25.21
C ASP A 17 3.03 8.37 24.55
N PHE A 18 4.01 8.51 23.66
CA PHE A 18 4.15 9.69 22.83
C PHE A 18 3.24 9.60 21.60
N ASN A 19 2.24 10.46 21.54
CA ASN A 19 1.36 10.60 20.37
C ASN A 19 2.14 11.29 19.24
N LEU A 20 2.20 10.66 18.06
CA LEU A 20 2.95 11.16 16.90
C LEU A 20 2.09 11.96 15.91
N ILE A 21 0.85 12.30 16.25
CA ILE A 21 -0.08 12.92 15.28
C ILE A 21 0.45 14.22 14.68
N GLU A 22 1.12 15.06 15.48
CA GLU A 22 1.70 16.33 15.00
C GLU A 22 2.94 16.07 14.12
N ASP A 23 3.78 15.08 14.47
CA ASP A 23 4.90 14.65 13.65
C ASP A 23 4.43 14.06 12.31
N GLN A 24 3.35 13.27 12.33
CA GLN A 24 2.72 12.71 11.13
C GLN A 24 2.18 13.82 10.25
N LYS A 25 1.49 14.81 10.84
CA LYS A 25 1.01 15.98 10.10
C LYS A 25 2.17 16.74 9.44
N TYR A 26 3.23 17.00 10.19
CA TYR A 26 4.43 17.66 9.65
C TYR A 26 5.00 16.91 8.44
N MET A 27 5.13 15.58 8.53
CA MET A 27 5.62 14.76 7.41
C MET A 27 4.67 14.77 6.21
N LEU A 28 3.35 14.71 6.42
CA LEU A 28 2.36 14.81 5.36
C LEU A 28 2.42 16.19 4.67
N GLU A 29 2.63 17.27 5.41
CA GLU A 29 2.86 18.61 4.84
C GLU A 29 4.14 18.67 4.00
N GLN A 30 5.23 18.01 4.42
CA GLN A 30 6.44 17.88 3.60
C GLN A 30 6.16 17.13 2.30
N ILE A 31 5.37 16.05 2.36
CA ILE A 31 4.95 15.26 1.18
C ILE A 31 4.13 16.12 0.22
N LEU A 32 3.16 16.90 0.71
CA LEU A 32 2.39 17.83 -0.12
C LEU A 32 3.31 18.86 -0.80
N GLY A 33 4.33 19.35 -0.09
CA GLY A 33 5.38 20.21 -0.65
C GLY A 33 6.20 19.52 -1.75
N LEU A 34 6.55 18.24 -1.57
CA LEU A 34 7.25 17.43 -2.57
C LEU A 34 6.40 17.17 -3.81
N ILE A 35 5.13 16.83 -3.63
CA ILE A 35 4.16 16.62 -4.72
C ILE A 35 4.13 17.85 -5.63
N LYS A 36 4.00 19.04 -5.01
CA LYS A 36 3.96 20.32 -5.74
C LYS A 36 5.30 20.67 -6.38
N SER A 37 6.41 20.55 -5.66
CA SER A 37 7.73 21.00 -6.15
C SER A 37 8.35 20.07 -7.19
N ARG A 38 7.94 18.80 -7.24
CA ARG A 38 8.43 17.81 -8.21
C ARG A 38 7.46 17.53 -9.35
N ASP A 39 6.32 18.22 -9.42
CA ASP A 39 5.25 17.99 -10.38
C ASP A 39 4.84 16.51 -10.42
N ILE A 40 4.46 15.96 -9.27
CA ILE A 40 3.99 14.57 -9.16
C ILE A 40 2.59 14.47 -9.78
N ASP A 41 2.41 13.50 -10.68
CA ASP A 41 1.15 13.26 -11.39
C ASP A 41 0.27 12.21 -10.66
N VAL A 42 0.92 11.24 -10.01
CA VAL A 42 0.25 10.11 -9.35
C VAL A 42 0.83 9.87 -7.96
N VAL A 43 -0.01 9.67 -6.96
CA VAL A 43 0.37 9.22 -5.60
C VAL A 43 -0.20 7.82 -5.36
N LEU A 44 0.67 6.88 -4.98
CA LEU A 44 0.29 5.55 -4.53
C LEU A 44 0.51 5.46 -3.01
N ILE A 45 -0.54 5.08 -2.27
CA ILE A 45 -0.50 4.82 -0.83
C ILE A 45 -0.74 3.32 -0.64
N ALA A 46 0.35 2.56 -0.51
CA ALA A 46 0.37 1.10 -0.48
C ALA A 46 0.04 0.52 0.90
N GLY A 47 -1.05 0.95 1.52
CA GLY A 47 -1.60 0.33 2.73
C GLY A 47 -1.02 0.80 4.06
N ASP A 48 -1.59 0.25 5.13
CA ASP A 48 -1.40 0.65 6.53
C ASP A 48 -1.56 2.16 6.71
N VAL A 49 -2.73 2.66 6.28
CA VAL A 49 -3.11 4.07 6.34
C VAL A 49 -3.28 4.50 7.80
N TYR A 50 -4.01 3.71 8.58
CA TYR A 50 -4.19 3.89 10.02
C TYR A 50 -3.34 2.92 10.82
N ASP A 51 -2.97 3.29 12.06
CA ASP A 51 -2.29 2.37 12.99
C ASP A 51 -3.21 1.24 13.48
N LYS A 52 -4.53 1.49 13.51
CA LYS A 52 -5.53 0.59 14.09
C LYS A 52 -6.79 0.54 13.24
N THR A 53 -7.46 -0.62 13.27
CA THR A 53 -8.74 -0.85 12.60
C THR A 53 -9.85 0.10 13.07
N VAL A 54 -9.76 0.57 14.31
CA VAL A 54 -10.60 1.64 14.86
C VAL A 54 -9.69 2.84 15.15
N PRO A 55 -9.54 3.78 14.19
CA PRO A 55 -8.68 4.95 14.36
C PRO A 55 -9.27 5.94 15.36
N SER A 56 -8.42 6.76 15.97
CA SER A 56 -8.84 7.89 16.80
C SER A 56 -9.46 9.01 15.96
N GLU A 57 -10.21 9.90 16.59
CA GLU A 57 -10.77 11.06 15.88
C GLU A 57 -9.69 11.97 15.27
N GLU A 58 -8.56 12.12 15.96
CA GLU A 58 -7.41 12.89 15.46
C GLU A 58 -6.82 12.25 14.20
N ALA A 59 -6.71 10.93 14.18
CA ALA A 59 -6.23 10.19 13.03
C ALA A 59 -7.16 10.38 11.82
N VAL A 60 -8.48 10.26 12.05
CA VAL A 60 -9.50 10.48 11.00
C VAL A 60 -9.42 11.90 10.45
N ARG A 61 -9.31 12.91 11.32
CA ARG A 61 -9.15 14.32 10.90
C ARG A 61 -7.87 14.55 10.11
N LEU A 62 -6.77 13.88 10.46
CA LEU A 62 -5.51 14.04 9.75
C LEU A 62 -5.55 13.40 8.36
N LEU A 63 -6.15 12.20 8.21
CA LEU A 63 -6.35 11.60 6.90
C LEU A 63 -7.26 12.47 6.03
N ASP A 64 -8.37 12.97 6.59
CA ASP A 64 -9.29 13.87 5.89
C ASP A 64 -8.57 15.12 5.35
N TYR A 65 -7.77 15.78 6.20
CA TYR A 65 -6.93 16.90 5.80
C TYR A 65 -5.98 16.54 4.64
N PHE A 66 -5.31 15.40 4.73
CA PHE A 66 -4.36 14.97 3.71
C PHE A 66 -5.05 14.67 2.37
N LEU A 67 -6.15 13.93 2.38
CA LEU A 67 -6.93 13.62 1.17
C LEU A 67 -7.54 14.88 0.54
N CYS A 68 -8.05 15.81 1.35
CA CYS A 68 -8.51 17.11 0.85
C CYS A 68 -7.38 17.89 0.17
N SER A 69 -6.20 17.90 0.78
CA SER A 69 -5.02 18.60 0.23
C SER A 69 -4.53 17.96 -1.08
N LEU A 70 -4.54 16.62 -1.18
CA LEU A 70 -4.22 15.92 -2.43
C LEU A 70 -5.24 16.25 -3.53
N SER A 71 -6.53 16.24 -3.20
CA SER A 71 -7.62 16.63 -4.10
C SER A 71 -7.47 18.09 -4.57
N GLU A 72 -7.08 19.03 -3.70
CA GLU A 72 -6.80 20.42 -4.07
C GLU A 72 -5.58 20.58 -5.00
N LEU A 73 -4.59 19.70 -4.88
CA LEU A 73 -3.44 19.63 -5.78
C LEU A 73 -3.78 18.97 -7.13
N ASP A 74 -4.99 18.44 -7.29
CA ASP A 74 -5.50 17.78 -8.50
C ASP A 74 -4.64 16.58 -8.96
N VAL A 75 -3.95 15.93 -8.01
CA VAL A 75 -3.08 14.77 -8.25
C VAL A 75 -3.89 13.47 -8.20
N GLU A 76 -3.62 12.56 -9.14
CA GLU A 76 -4.31 11.26 -9.17
C GLU A 76 -3.82 10.39 -8.01
N THR A 77 -4.67 10.08 -7.05
CA THR A 77 -4.27 9.36 -5.83
C THR A 77 -4.93 7.99 -5.78
N PHE A 78 -4.13 6.96 -5.54
CA PHE A 78 -4.59 5.60 -5.33
C PHE A 78 -4.18 5.12 -3.95
N MET A 79 -5.13 4.60 -3.18
CA MET A 79 -4.92 4.16 -1.81
C MET A 79 -5.52 2.78 -1.61
N ILE A 80 -4.74 1.88 -1.03
CA ILE A 80 -5.18 0.54 -0.63
C ILE A 80 -5.17 0.39 0.88
N SER A 81 -5.84 -0.64 1.40
CA SER A 81 -5.74 -1.04 2.81
C SER A 81 -4.51 -1.92 3.04
N GLY A 82 -3.91 -1.78 4.22
CA GLY A 82 -2.97 -2.77 4.77
C GLY A 82 -3.63 -3.67 5.81
N ASN A 83 -2.82 -4.43 6.55
CA ASN A 83 -3.31 -5.37 7.55
C ASN A 83 -3.76 -4.70 8.87
N HIS A 84 -3.42 -3.43 9.10
CA HIS A 84 -3.90 -2.65 10.25
C HIS A 84 -5.23 -1.94 9.99
N ASP A 85 -5.58 -1.73 8.73
CA ASP A 85 -6.78 -1.01 8.34
C ASP A 85 -8.05 -1.86 8.48
N SER A 86 -9.20 -1.20 8.60
CA SER A 86 -10.49 -1.86 8.47
C SER A 86 -11.03 -1.64 7.05
N ASP A 87 -11.25 -2.73 6.32
CA ASP A 87 -11.76 -2.72 4.94
C ASP A 87 -12.96 -1.77 4.77
N GLU A 88 -14.04 -2.00 5.53
CA GLU A 88 -15.28 -1.24 5.41
C GLU A 88 -15.15 0.23 5.85
N ARG A 89 -14.35 0.51 6.89
CA ARG A 89 -14.18 1.88 7.39
C ARG A 89 -13.34 2.72 6.44
N LEU A 90 -12.25 2.15 5.92
CA LEU A 90 -11.40 2.85 4.97
C LEU A 90 -12.07 2.98 3.60
N HIS A 91 -12.88 1.98 3.19
CA HIS A 91 -13.63 2.04 1.93
C HIS A 91 -14.84 2.98 1.97
N PHE A 92 -15.26 3.46 3.15
CA PHE A 92 -16.42 4.33 3.28
C PHE A 92 -16.25 5.62 2.46
N GLY A 93 -17.22 5.89 1.58
CA GLY A 93 -17.22 7.09 0.74
C GLY A 93 -16.30 7.01 -0.49
N SER A 94 -15.64 5.87 -0.75
CA SER A 94 -14.74 5.65 -1.90
C SER A 94 -15.34 6.14 -3.23
N ALA A 95 -16.60 5.80 -3.52
CA ALA A 95 -17.30 6.21 -4.73
C ALA A 95 -17.48 7.74 -4.86
N LEU A 96 -17.58 8.46 -3.74
CA LEU A 96 -17.65 9.93 -3.74
C LEU A 96 -16.25 10.55 -3.94
N PHE A 97 -15.23 9.95 -3.34
CA PHE A 97 -13.84 10.37 -3.45
C PHE A 97 -13.28 10.20 -4.86
N GLU A 98 -13.73 9.18 -5.60
CA GLU A 98 -13.31 8.95 -6.99
C GLU A 98 -13.66 10.14 -7.91
N ALA A 99 -14.77 10.85 -7.64
CA ALA A 99 -15.13 12.07 -8.36
C ALA A 99 -14.12 13.22 -8.17
N ARG A 100 -13.18 13.07 -7.23
CA ARG A 100 -12.07 13.97 -6.93
C ARG A 100 -10.70 13.32 -7.14
N LYS A 101 -10.61 12.30 -8.00
CA LYS A 101 -9.37 11.57 -8.35
C LYS A 101 -8.70 10.87 -7.17
N ILE A 102 -9.47 10.58 -6.11
CA ILE A 102 -9.00 9.79 -4.97
C ILE A 102 -9.65 8.41 -5.06
N HIS A 103 -8.87 7.41 -5.47
CA HIS A 103 -9.32 6.03 -5.67
C HIS A 103 -8.95 5.18 -4.46
N ILE A 104 -9.96 4.70 -3.72
CA ILE A 104 -9.76 3.92 -2.49
C ILE A 104 -10.20 2.48 -2.69
N CYS A 105 -9.24 1.57 -2.83
CA CYS A 105 -9.46 0.13 -2.90
C CYS A 105 -9.03 -0.52 -1.58
N ALA A 106 -9.87 -0.39 -0.55
CA ALA A 106 -9.62 -0.93 0.79
C ALA A 106 -10.23 -2.31 1.04
N LYS A 107 -11.01 -2.83 0.09
CA LYS A 107 -11.70 -4.11 0.21
C LYS A 107 -11.55 -4.88 -1.09
N TYR A 108 -11.12 -6.13 -0.99
CA TYR A 108 -11.17 -7.06 -2.11
C TYR A 108 -12.59 -7.62 -2.26
N ASP A 109 -13.18 -7.46 -3.45
CA ASP A 109 -14.56 -7.86 -3.76
C ASP A 109 -14.62 -9.00 -4.80
N GLY A 110 -13.49 -9.67 -5.03
CA GLY A 110 -13.36 -10.74 -6.01
C GLY A 110 -12.73 -10.29 -7.32
N HIS A 111 -12.57 -8.99 -7.57
CA HIS A 111 -11.91 -8.48 -8.76
C HIS A 111 -10.74 -7.56 -8.38
N LEU A 112 -9.65 -7.64 -9.15
CA LEU A 112 -8.53 -6.72 -8.99
C LEU A 112 -8.91 -5.37 -9.63
N TYR A 113 -8.93 -4.31 -8.83
CA TYR A 113 -9.24 -2.97 -9.33
C TYR A 113 -8.15 -2.51 -10.30
N THR A 114 -8.57 -1.89 -11.40
CA THR A 114 -7.68 -1.28 -12.39
C THR A 114 -8.21 0.08 -12.86
N LYS A 115 -7.28 1.01 -13.07
CA LYS A 115 -7.56 2.31 -13.69
C LYS A 115 -6.52 2.59 -14.76
N GLN A 116 -6.98 2.77 -15.98
CA GLN A 116 -6.12 3.24 -17.07
C GLN A 116 -5.99 4.76 -17.04
N LEU A 117 -4.75 5.22 -17.00
CA LEU A 117 -4.32 6.59 -17.21
C LEU A 117 -3.61 6.70 -18.56
N SER A 118 -3.35 7.91 -19.02
CA SER A 118 -2.64 8.16 -20.28
C SER A 118 -1.66 9.32 -20.15
N ASP A 119 -0.46 9.17 -20.69
CA ASP A 119 0.52 10.25 -20.81
C ASP A 119 1.16 10.28 -22.21
N GLY A 120 2.22 11.09 -22.37
CA GLY A 120 2.94 11.22 -23.65
C GLY A 120 3.60 9.92 -24.17
N PHE A 121 3.63 8.86 -23.37
CA PHE A 121 4.16 7.55 -23.73
C PHE A 121 3.06 6.48 -23.91
N GLY A 122 1.78 6.87 -23.90
CA GLY A 122 0.64 5.99 -24.13
C GLY A 122 -0.14 5.66 -22.86
N SER A 123 -0.83 4.52 -22.86
CA SER A 123 -1.61 4.05 -21.71
C SER A 123 -0.71 3.60 -20.55
N LEU A 124 -1.21 3.74 -19.33
CA LEU A 124 -0.60 3.29 -18.09
C LEU A 124 -1.72 2.73 -17.19
N ASN A 125 -1.68 1.44 -16.87
CA ASN A 125 -2.66 0.81 -16.00
C ASN A 125 -2.15 0.80 -14.56
N ILE A 126 -2.96 1.33 -13.64
CA ILE A 126 -2.73 1.28 -12.20
C ILE A 126 -3.63 0.20 -11.60
N TRP A 127 -3.00 -0.81 -11.03
CA TRP A 127 -3.66 -1.96 -10.40
C TRP A 127 -3.56 -1.84 -8.88
N LEU A 128 -4.64 -2.15 -8.17
CA LEU A 128 -4.71 -2.03 -6.72
C LEU A 128 -5.06 -3.37 -6.06
N LEU A 129 -4.09 -3.92 -5.31
CA LEU A 129 -4.24 -5.12 -4.51
C LEU A 129 -4.18 -4.75 -3.02
N PRO A 130 -5.32 -4.55 -2.34
CA PRO A 130 -5.31 -4.40 -0.88
C PRO A 130 -4.72 -5.64 -0.20
N PHE A 131 -4.43 -5.52 1.09
CA PHE A 131 -4.04 -6.69 1.88
C PHE A 131 -5.15 -7.75 1.81
N VAL A 132 -4.83 -8.90 1.21
CA VAL A 132 -5.77 -10.02 1.06
C VAL A 132 -5.30 -11.23 1.86
N LYS A 133 -6.27 -11.92 2.46
CA LYS A 133 -6.04 -13.19 3.16
C LYS A 133 -6.48 -14.36 2.28
N ALA A 134 -5.85 -15.52 2.46
CA ALA A 134 -6.23 -16.76 1.78
C ALA A 134 -7.73 -17.07 1.90
N SER A 135 -8.31 -16.94 3.10
CA SER A 135 -9.74 -17.19 3.33
C SER A 135 -10.67 -16.22 2.61
N GLN A 136 -10.25 -14.95 2.46
CA GLN A 136 -11.01 -13.94 1.74
C GLN A 136 -11.02 -14.22 0.25
N VAL A 137 -9.87 -14.55 -0.34
CA VAL A 137 -9.80 -14.89 -1.77
C VAL A 137 -10.53 -16.20 -2.06
N LYS A 138 -10.40 -17.22 -1.19
CA LYS A 138 -11.12 -18.50 -1.30
C LYS A 138 -12.63 -18.35 -1.29
N HIS A 139 -13.17 -17.30 -0.65
CA HIS A 139 -14.59 -17.01 -0.69
C HIS A 139 -15.08 -16.64 -2.10
N PHE A 140 -14.26 -15.91 -2.88
CA PHE A 140 -14.58 -15.52 -4.25
C PHE A 140 -14.23 -16.60 -5.28
N TYR A 141 -13.22 -17.42 -4.98
CA TYR A 141 -12.74 -18.51 -5.84
C TYR A 141 -12.84 -19.86 -5.12
N PRO A 142 -14.05 -20.39 -4.89
CA PRO A 142 -14.25 -21.60 -4.08
C PRO A 142 -13.67 -22.86 -4.72
N ASP A 143 -13.46 -22.87 -6.04
CA ASP A 143 -12.92 -24.02 -6.78
C ASP A 143 -11.39 -24.02 -6.85
N GLU A 144 -10.72 -22.91 -6.54
CA GLU A 144 -9.26 -22.76 -6.60
C GLU A 144 -8.57 -23.34 -5.35
N GLU A 145 -7.39 -23.95 -5.52
CA GLU A 145 -6.61 -24.47 -4.38
C GLU A 145 -5.84 -23.38 -3.64
N ILE A 146 -6.53 -22.57 -2.83
CA ILE A 146 -5.91 -21.49 -2.04
C ILE A 146 -5.62 -21.97 -0.62
N ARG A 147 -4.35 -22.21 -0.29
CA ARG A 147 -3.91 -22.69 1.04
C ARG A 147 -2.99 -21.70 1.75
N SER A 148 -2.43 -20.74 1.02
CA SER A 148 -1.48 -19.74 1.51
C SER A 148 -1.79 -18.36 0.93
N TYR A 149 -1.09 -17.33 1.44
CA TYR A 149 -1.20 -15.98 0.87
C TYR A 149 -0.56 -15.89 -0.51
N ASP A 150 0.50 -16.65 -0.77
CA ASP A 150 1.08 -16.79 -2.10
C ASP A 150 0.04 -17.31 -3.09
N ASP A 151 -0.67 -18.41 -2.74
CA ASP A 151 -1.74 -18.95 -3.58
C ASP A 151 -2.86 -17.92 -3.79
N ALA A 152 -3.20 -17.17 -2.74
CA ALA A 152 -4.23 -16.14 -2.79
C ALA A 152 -3.85 -15.04 -3.79
N VAL A 153 -2.66 -14.46 -3.66
CA VAL A 153 -2.16 -13.41 -4.56
C VAL A 153 -2.05 -13.93 -5.98
N ARG A 154 -1.48 -15.13 -6.19
CA ARG A 154 -1.41 -15.74 -7.53
C ARG A 154 -2.79 -15.95 -8.13
N THR A 155 -3.76 -16.39 -7.34
CA THR A 155 -5.13 -16.56 -7.83
C THR A 155 -5.73 -15.23 -8.26
N VAL A 156 -5.58 -14.18 -7.45
CA VAL A 156 -6.07 -12.83 -7.81
C VAL A 156 -5.43 -12.35 -9.11
N LEU A 157 -4.10 -12.47 -9.24
CA LEU A 157 -3.38 -11.99 -10.42
C LEU A 157 -3.65 -12.84 -11.67
N ALA A 158 -3.81 -14.17 -11.53
CA ALA A 158 -4.15 -15.05 -12.64
C ALA A 158 -5.55 -14.79 -13.21
N HIS A 159 -6.46 -14.28 -12.38
CA HIS A 159 -7.80 -13.85 -12.79
C HIS A 159 -7.85 -12.36 -13.18
N ALA A 160 -6.75 -11.63 -13.03
CA ALA A 160 -6.61 -10.29 -13.58
C ALA A 160 -6.22 -10.40 -15.05
N GLU A 161 -6.98 -9.78 -15.94
CA GLU A 161 -6.70 -9.71 -17.38
C GLU A 161 -5.59 -8.70 -17.67
N ILE A 162 -4.40 -8.93 -17.12
CA ILE A 162 -3.22 -8.05 -17.28
C ILE A 162 -2.62 -8.31 -18.67
N ASP A 163 -2.46 -7.26 -19.47
CA ASP A 163 -1.71 -7.31 -20.74
C ASP A 163 -0.26 -6.85 -20.49
N PRO A 164 0.74 -7.76 -20.52
CA PRO A 164 2.14 -7.40 -20.29
C PRO A 164 2.76 -6.55 -21.42
N SER A 165 2.06 -6.33 -22.53
CA SER A 165 2.51 -5.43 -23.59
C SER A 165 2.16 -3.95 -23.32
N GLU A 166 1.25 -3.70 -22.38
CA GLU A 166 0.95 -2.36 -21.85
C GLU A 166 1.82 -2.04 -20.63
N ARG A 167 1.83 -0.76 -20.22
CA ARG A 167 2.54 -0.36 -19.01
C ARG A 167 1.68 -0.60 -17.78
N ASN A 168 2.17 -1.39 -16.83
CA ASN A 168 1.42 -1.82 -15.65
C ASN A 168 2.16 -1.46 -14.36
N ILE A 169 1.49 -0.73 -13.46
CA ILE A 169 1.98 -0.47 -12.10
C ILE A 169 1.00 -1.10 -11.11
N LEU A 170 1.52 -1.84 -10.12
CA LEU A 170 0.74 -2.41 -9.03
C LEU A 170 1.05 -1.69 -7.72
N ALA A 171 0.02 -1.31 -6.97
CA ALA A 171 0.15 -1.06 -5.53
C ALA A 171 -0.35 -2.30 -4.78
N ALA A 172 0.46 -2.83 -3.87
CA ALA A 172 0.13 -4.02 -3.10
C ALA A 172 0.63 -3.92 -1.65
N HIS A 173 -0.11 -4.53 -0.72
CA HIS A 173 0.31 -4.59 0.68
C HIS A 173 0.37 -6.06 1.11
N GLN A 174 1.57 -6.64 1.12
CA GLN A 174 1.82 -8.05 1.48
C GLN A 174 3.25 -8.24 2.01
N PHE A 175 3.49 -9.34 2.72
CA PHE A 175 4.85 -9.77 3.07
C PHE A 175 5.50 -10.51 1.88
N VAL A 176 6.28 -9.79 1.09
CA VAL A 176 6.89 -10.27 -0.17
C VAL A 176 8.34 -10.66 0.07
N VAL A 177 8.72 -11.83 -0.41
CA VAL A 177 10.07 -12.38 -0.31
C VAL A 177 10.72 -12.56 -1.69
N GLY A 178 12.01 -12.26 -1.75
CA GLY A 178 12.83 -12.53 -2.93
C GLY A 178 13.49 -13.91 -2.86
N LYS A 179 14.02 -14.39 -3.99
CA LYS A 179 14.80 -15.65 -4.04
C LYS A 179 16.06 -15.61 -3.17
N SER A 180 16.57 -14.41 -2.86
CA SER A 180 17.77 -14.17 -2.06
C SER A 180 17.54 -14.16 -0.53
N GLY A 181 16.29 -14.32 -0.08
CA GLY A 181 15.93 -14.33 1.33
C GLY A 181 14.82 -13.36 1.69
N ASP A 182 14.48 -13.32 2.98
CA ASP A 182 13.42 -12.49 3.56
C ASP A 182 13.79 -10.99 3.57
N PRO A 183 12.80 -10.09 3.45
CA PRO A 183 13.03 -8.66 3.61
C PRO A 183 13.53 -8.33 5.02
N LYS A 184 14.31 -7.24 5.13
CA LYS A 184 14.72 -6.70 6.42
C LYS A 184 13.53 -5.97 7.06
N THR A 185 13.03 -6.48 8.19
CA THR A 185 11.95 -5.85 8.95
C THR A 185 12.49 -4.71 9.83
N GLY A 186 11.70 -3.66 10.01
CA GLY A 186 11.97 -2.51 10.89
C GLY A 186 11.66 -2.78 12.37
N GLY A 187 10.85 -3.80 12.67
CA GLY A 187 10.49 -4.29 14.00
C GLY A 187 9.18 -3.76 14.58
N SER A 188 8.46 -2.86 13.89
CA SER A 188 7.08 -2.48 14.27
C SER A 188 6.01 -3.05 13.34
N GLU A 189 6.41 -3.71 12.26
CA GLU A 189 5.56 -4.62 11.52
C GLU A 189 5.08 -5.69 12.51
N SER A 190 3.76 -5.82 12.64
CA SER A 190 3.10 -6.60 13.70
C SER A 190 3.90 -7.84 14.15
N ALA A 191 4.25 -7.90 15.44
CA ALA A 191 4.92 -9.06 16.06
C ALA A 191 4.18 -10.41 15.87
N ALA A 192 2.92 -10.35 15.42
CA ALA A 192 2.13 -11.51 14.98
C ALA A 192 2.69 -12.18 13.71
N VAL A 193 3.38 -11.46 12.83
CA VAL A 193 4.04 -12.02 11.63
C VAL A 193 5.20 -12.95 12.01
N LEU A 194 5.84 -12.72 13.16
CA LEU A 194 6.99 -13.50 13.65
C LEU A 194 6.61 -14.59 14.68
N SER A 195 5.34 -14.62 15.12
CA SER A 195 4.89 -15.52 16.17
C SER A 195 3.91 -16.56 15.62
N VAL A 196 4.30 -17.83 15.73
CA VAL A 196 3.57 -19.06 15.36
C VAL A 196 3.71 -19.51 13.89
N GLY A 197 4.91 -19.99 13.53
CA GLY A 197 5.07 -21.16 12.64
C GLY A 197 4.70 -21.07 11.16
N ALA A 198 4.08 -19.98 10.68
CA ALA A 198 3.76 -19.77 9.28
C ALA A 198 3.80 -18.26 8.96
N VAL A 199 5.00 -17.73 8.65
CA VAL A 199 5.05 -16.42 7.99
C VAL A 199 4.37 -16.61 6.63
N GLU A 200 3.21 -15.98 6.44
CA GLU A 200 2.44 -16.07 5.19
C GLU A 200 3.12 -15.18 4.13
N LYS A 201 4.15 -15.74 3.51
CA LYS A 201 5.01 -15.09 2.51
C LYS A 201 4.38 -15.16 1.12
N THR A 202 4.61 -14.13 0.30
CA THR A 202 4.33 -14.09 -1.13
C THR A 202 5.64 -13.97 -1.92
N GLY A 203 5.81 -14.76 -2.97
CA GLY A 203 6.99 -14.70 -3.84
C GLY A 203 6.96 -13.48 -4.75
N ALA A 204 8.08 -12.77 -4.87
CA ALA A 204 8.20 -11.61 -5.75
C ALA A 204 7.97 -11.94 -7.24
N ASP A 205 8.10 -13.21 -7.65
CA ASP A 205 7.82 -13.69 -9.00
C ASP A 205 6.33 -13.64 -9.38
N CYS A 206 5.43 -13.47 -8.40
CA CYS A 206 4.01 -13.21 -8.70
C CYS A 206 3.80 -11.93 -9.52
N PHE A 207 4.76 -11.01 -9.49
CA PHE A 207 4.61 -9.67 -10.06
C PHE A 207 5.41 -9.46 -11.35
N ASP A 208 5.76 -10.53 -12.05
CA ASP A 208 6.61 -10.46 -13.25
C ASP A 208 5.96 -9.71 -14.44
N ASP A 209 4.62 -9.60 -14.45
CA ASP A 209 3.85 -8.90 -15.48
C ASP A 209 3.69 -7.38 -15.23
N PHE A 210 4.34 -6.83 -14.19
CA PHE A 210 4.30 -5.41 -13.84
C PHE A 210 5.65 -4.71 -14.06
N ASP A 211 5.60 -3.50 -14.60
CA ASP A 211 6.79 -2.64 -14.77
C ASP A 211 7.28 -2.05 -13.44
N TYR A 212 6.37 -1.83 -12.49
CA TYR A 212 6.68 -1.39 -11.14
C TYR A 212 5.67 -1.91 -10.12
N VAL A 213 6.17 -2.29 -8.94
CA VAL A 213 5.35 -2.77 -7.82
C VAL A 213 5.68 -1.93 -6.58
N ALA A 214 4.70 -1.12 -6.21
CA ALA A 214 4.65 -0.31 -5.00
C ALA A 214 4.17 -1.17 -3.82
N LEU A 215 5.11 -1.70 -3.04
CA LEU A 215 4.82 -2.50 -1.85
C LEU A 215 4.76 -1.64 -0.58
N GLY A 216 3.76 -1.91 0.26
CA GLY A 216 3.78 -1.58 1.70
C GLY A 216 3.74 -2.84 2.56
N HIS A 217 3.87 -2.68 3.88
CA HIS A 217 3.92 -3.67 4.97
C HIS A 217 5.26 -3.68 5.70
N ILE A 218 6.35 -3.30 5.03
CA ILE A 218 7.71 -3.31 5.58
C ILE A 218 8.19 -1.87 5.71
N HIS A 219 8.60 -1.48 6.92
CA HIS A 219 8.93 -0.09 7.27
C HIS A 219 10.33 0.35 6.87
N SER A 220 11.15 -0.59 6.41
CA SER A 220 12.49 -0.33 5.88
C SER A 220 12.44 -0.22 4.36
N PRO A 221 12.81 0.93 3.77
CA PRO A 221 12.86 1.09 2.33
C PRO A 221 13.83 0.08 1.70
N GLN A 222 13.37 -0.75 0.77
CA GLN A 222 14.21 -1.77 0.14
C GLN A 222 13.63 -2.31 -1.16
N GLN A 223 14.51 -2.86 -2.00
CA GLN A 223 14.13 -3.60 -3.20
C GLN A 223 14.04 -5.10 -2.92
N ILE A 224 13.14 -5.81 -3.59
CA ILE A 224 12.92 -7.24 -3.41
C ILE A 224 13.10 -7.98 -4.73
N GLY A 225 14.22 -8.70 -4.87
CA GLY A 225 14.53 -9.49 -6.06
C GLY A 225 14.89 -8.65 -7.30
N LYS A 226 14.02 -7.73 -7.73
CA LYS A 226 14.20 -6.81 -8.86
C LYS A 226 14.15 -5.35 -8.37
N GLU A 227 14.77 -4.44 -9.11
CA GLU A 227 14.81 -3.00 -8.79
C GLU A 227 13.42 -2.34 -8.77
N THR A 228 12.50 -2.89 -9.56
CA THR A 228 11.13 -2.39 -9.78
C THR A 228 10.10 -2.90 -8.77
N VAL A 229 10.51 -3.79 -7.85
CA VAL A 229 9.64 -4.29 -6.76
C VAL A 229 10.18 -3.72 -5.46
N ARG A 230 9.49 -2.74 -4.88
CA ARG A 230 10.05 -1.95 -3.77
C ARG A 230 9.07 -1.74 -2.64
N TYR A 231 9.57 -1.86 -1.42
CA TYR A 231 8.97 -1.25 -0.23
C TYR A 231 9.43 0.20 -0.13
N SER A 232 8.49 1.14 0.00
CA SER A 232 8.84 2.54 0.33
C SER A 232 9.27 2.68 1.79
N GLY A 233 8.77 1.82 2.68
CA GLY A 233 8.96 2.01 4.11
C GLY A 233 7.98 3.02 4.69
N SER A 234 7.96 3.09 6.02
CA SER A 234 7.08 4.00 6.75
C SER A 234 7.63 5.42 6.74
N LEU A 235 6.74 6.40 6.84
CA LEU A 235 7.12 7.83 6.86
C LEU A 235 7.96 8.22 8.07
N LEU A 236 7.67 7.61 9.21
CA LEU A 236 8.34 7.88 10.48
C LEU A 236 8.88 6.58 11.08
N LYS A 237 9.75 6.74 12.07
CA LYS A 237 10.28 5.63 12.87
C LYS A 237 9.23 5.22 13.89
N TYR A 238 8.65 4.04 13.70
CA TYR A 238 7.50 3.58 14.47
C TYR A 238 7.84 2.55 15.57
N SER A 239 9.12 2.24 15.73
CA SER A 239 9.69 1.56 16.89
C SER A 239 11.12 2.00 17.16
N LEU A 240 11.62 1.65 18.35
CA LEU A 240 13.02 1.86 18.72
C LEU A 240 14.00 1.11 17.82
N SER A 241 13.60 -0.03 17.24
CA SER A 241 14.44 -0.78 16.30
C SER A 241 14.62 -0.06 14.96
N GLU A 242 13.75 0.90 14.64
CA GLU A 242 13.89 1.77 13.47
C GLU A 242 14.73 3.03 13.75
N ALA A 243 15.29 3.19 14.95
CA ALA A 243 16.02 4.41 15.36
C ALA A 243 17.16 4.79 14.41
N ASP A 244 17.86 3.80 13.86
CA ASP A 244 18.99 4.00 12.93
C ASP A 244 18.59 3.83 11.45
N ASN A 245 17.31 3.62 11.17
CA ASN A 245 16.82 3.42 9.81
C ASN A 245 16.77 4.75 9.05
N GLU A 246 17.29 4.79 7.83
CA GLU A 246 17.09 5.92 6.93
C GLU A 246 15.69 5.83 6.31
N LYS A 247 14.94 6.94 6.36
CA LYS A 247 13.61 7.04 5.74
C LYS A 247 13.76 7.69 4.36
N SER A 248 12.96 7.23 3.40
CA SER A 248 13.01 7.66 1.99
C SER A 248 12.25 8.94 1.71
#